data_AF-A0A853F435-F1
#
_entry.id   AF-A0A853F435-F1
#
_cell.length_a   1.000
_cell.length_b   1.000
_cell.length_c   1.000
_cell.angle_alpha   90.00
_cell.angle_beta   90.00
_cell.angle_gamma   90.00
#
_symmetry.space_group_name_H-M   'P 1'
#
loop_
_entity.id
_entity.type
_entity.pdbx_description
1 polymer ?
#
loop_
_entity_poly.entity_id
_entity_poly.type
_entity_poly.pdbx_seq_one_letter_code
_entity_poly.pdbx_strand_id
1 'polypeptide(L)'
;MVTAVNATVAAAAASSSVLEDIGTDANTASTSDTTIAEFGAILPALTGFVDANLADYQAYIDANSGSFASPATQAEVQAMVTAVNATVAAAATSSSVLADIGTDANTASTSDTTIAEFGAILPALTGFVDANLADYQAYIDANSGSFASHATQAEVQAMVTAVNATVAAAAAAAASNSVLADIGTDANTASTSDTTIAEFGVILPALTGFVDANLTDYQTYIDANSGSFASPATQAEVQAMVTAVNATVAAAAASSSVLEDIGTDANTASTSDTTIAEFGVILPALMSFVDANLTDYQTYIDANSGSFASLRLRQRSSNGYCGECNSCCCCCLKQRSSRHRHRCQHC
;
A
#
# COMPACT_ATOMS: atom_id res chain seq x y z
N MET A 1 -13.36 47.62 66.11
CA MET A 1 -12.26 47.69 65.11
C MET A 1 -11.12 46.75 65.46
N VAL A 2 -10.51 46.80 66.66
CA VAL A 2 -9.39 45.93 67.05
C VAL A 2 -9.68 44.42 66.88
N THR A 3 -10.85 43.95 67.33
CA THR A 3 -11.23 42.53 67.21
C THR A 3 -11.36 42.05 65.76
N ALA A 4 -11.89 42.91 64.87
CA ALA A 4 -12.06 42.59 63.45
C ALA A 4 -10.72 42.56 62.73
N VAL A 5 -9.82 43.52 63.02
CA VAL A 5 -8.46 43.55 62.48
C VAL A 5 -7.65 42.33 62.94
N ASN A 6 -7.79 41.93 64.21
CA ASN A 6 -7.12 40.73 64.72
C ASN A 6 -7.60 39.46 64.02
N ALA A 7 -8.91 39.35 63.73
CA ALA A 7 -9.45 38.21 63.00
C ALA A 7 -8.95 38.14 61.55
N THR A 8 -8.85 39.29 60.86
CA THR A 8 -8.34 39.33 59.47
C THR A 8 -6.85 39.03 59.39
N VAL A 9 -6.06 39.50 60.37
CA VAL A 9 -4.62 39.17 60.44
C VAL A 9 -4.41 37.70 60.74
N ALA A 10 -5.20 37.11 61.64
CA ALA A 10 -5.13 35.67 61.93
C ALA A 10 -5.49 34.82 60.71
N ALA A 11 -6.53 35.18 59.97
CA ALA A 11 -6.92 34.48 58.75
C ALA A 11 -5.86 34.59 57.63
N ALA A 12 -5.26 35.78 57.45
CA ALA A 12 -4.18 35.97 56.50
C ALA A 12 -2.92 35.17 56.87
N ALA A 13 -2.60 35.06 58.16
CA ALA A 13 -1.50 34.24 58.66
C ALA A 13 -1.77 32.74 58.43
N ALA A 14 -2.99 32.27 58.69
CA ALA A 14 -3.40 30.89 58.41
C ALA A 14 -3.27 30.56 56.92
N SER A 15 -3.82 31.41 56.04
CA SER A 15 -3.66 31.24 54.59
C SER A 15 -2.19 31.21 54.16
N SER A 16 -1.34 32.07 54.73
CA SER A 16 0.08 32.12 54.36
C SER A 16 0.81 30.86 54.80
N SER A 17 0.49 30.33 55.99
CA SER A 17 1.04 29.09 56.51
C SER A 17 0.70 27.89 55.62
N VAL A 18 -0.56 27.78 55.18
CA VAL A 18 -0.99 26.69 54.28
C VAL A 18 -0.31 26.79 52.92
N LEU A 19 -0.18 28.00 52.37
CA LEU A 19 0.51 28.20 51.10
C LEU A 19 2.02 27.91 51.20
N GLU A 20 2.65 28.21 52.33
CA GLU A 20 4.05 27.84 52.59
C GLU A 20 4.23 26.33 52.69
N ASP A 21 3.29 25.64 53.34
CA ASP A 21 3.27 24.19 53.48
C ASP A 21 3.12 23.49 52.13
N ILE A 22 2.07 23.81 51.35
CA ILE A 22 1.86 23.30 49.99
C ILE A 22 3.08 23.59 49.09
N GLY A 23 3.62 24.81 49.17
CA GLY A 23 4.80 25.20 48.40
C GLY A 23 6.07 24.47 48.85
N THR A 24 6.14 23.98 50.07
CA THR A 24 7.24 23.14 50.56
C THR A 24 7.04 21.72 50.08
N ASP A 25 5.87 21.12 50.32
CA ASP A 25 5.53 19.76 49.90
C ASP A 25 5.77 19.54 48.40
N ALA A 26 5.28 20.45 47.57
CA ALA A 26 5.47 20.39 46.12
C ALA A 26 6.93 20.56 45.66
N ASN A 27 7.84 21.03 46.52
CA ASN A 27 9.24 21.29 46.19
C ASN A 27 10.22 20.40 46.95
N THR A 28 9.72 19.54 47.83
CA THR A 28 10.50 18.54 48.55
C THR A 28 10.00 17.14 48.18
N ALA A 29 10.72 16.09 48.58
CA ALA A 29 10.23 14.72 48.47
C ALA A 29 9.25 14.36 49.61
N SER A 30 8.55 15.37 50.16
CA SER A 30 7.57 15.19 51.23
C SER A 30 6.23 14.79 50.61
N THR A 31 5.47 13.97 51.33
CA THR A 31 4.07 13.69 51.00
C THR A 31 3.19 14.77 51.61
N SER A 32 2.32 15.36 50.81
CA SER A 32 1.42 16.39 51.27
C SER A 32 0.37 15.81 52.24
N ASP A 33 0.25 16.43 53.40
CA ASP A 33 -0.76 16.10 54.42
C ASP A 33 -1.82 17.21 54.57
N THR A 34 -1.81 18.20 53.67
CA THR A 34 -2.76 19.32 53.66
C THR A 34 -4.20 18.81 53.70
N THR A 35 -4.97 19.26 54.68
CA THR A 35 -6.33 18.82 54.97
C THR A 35 -7.39 19.70 54.32
N ILE A 36 -8.65 19.24 54.30
CA ILE A 36 -9.82 20.03 53.87
C ILE A 36 -9.89 21.38 54.61
N ALA A 37 -9.59 21.38 55.92
CA ALA A 37 -9.64 22.60 56.74
C ALA A 37 -8.57 23.61 56.33
N GLU A 38 -7.38 23.13 55.96
CA GLU A 38 -6.27 23.97 55.49
C GLU A 38 -6.54 24.54 54.11
N PHE A 39 -7.03 23.73 53.16
CA PHE A 39 -7.53 24.24 51.88
C PHE A 39 -8.61 25.31 52.06
N GLY A 40 -9.53 25.11 53.01
CA GLY A 40 -10.57 26.06 53.37
C GLY A 40 -10.06 27.35 54.03
N ALA A 41 -8.82 27.38 54.51
CA ALA A 41 -8.20 28.55 55.14
C ALA A 41 -7.47 29.47 54.14
N ILE A 42 -7.27 29.03 52.89
CA ILE A 42 -6.59 29.82 51.86
C ILE A 42 -7.42 31.04 51.46
N LEU A 43 -6.76 32.19 51.37
CA LEU A 43 -7.34 33.47 50.97
C LEU A 43 -6.62 34.07 49.75
N PRO A 44 -7.35 34.58 48.75
CA PRO A 44 -8.81 34.48 48.58
C PRO A 44 -9.32 33.03 48.53
N ALA A 45 -10.55 32.81 48.98
CA ALA A 45 -11.15 31.47 49.08
C ALA A 45 -11.11 30.74 47.73
N LEU A 46 -10.77 29.45 47.76
CA LEU A 46 -10.78 28.59 46.58
C LEU A 46 -12.22 28.36 46.10
N THR A 47 -12.38 28.33 44.79
CA THR A 47 -13.64 28.03 44.11
C THR A 47 -13.60 26.62 43.54
N GLY A 48 -14.73 25.90 43.67
CA GLY A 48 -14.87 24.56 43.13
C GLY A 48 -14.10 23.47 43.89
N PHE A 49 -13.57 23.72 45.08
CA PHE A 49 -12.97 22.67 45.91
C PHE A 49 -14.01 21.58 46.24
N VAL A 50 -13.64 20.32 46.07
CA VAL A 50 -14.49 19.15 46.33
C VAL A 50 -13.80 18.26 47.35
N ASP A 51 -14.38 18.16 48.55
CA ASP A 51 -13.82 17.40 49.68
C ASP A 51 -13.48 15.94 49.33
N ALA A 52 -14.28 15.31 48.47
CA ALA A 52 -14.08 13.93 48.02
C ALA A 52 -12.79 13.73 47.20
N ASN A 53 -12.25 14.81 46.61
CA ASN A 53 -11.06 14.79 45.77
C ASN A 53 -9.78 15.12 46.56
N LEU A 54 -9.84 15.15 47.91
CA LEU A 54 -8.68 15.51 48.75
C LEU A 54 -7.43 14.69 48.43
N ALA A 55 -7.58 13.37 48.29
CA ALA A 55 -6.46 12.49 47.98
C ALA A 55 -5.86 12.78 46.60
N ASP A 56 -6.68 13.17 45.62
CA ASP A 56 -6.21 13.53 44.28
C ASP A 56 -5.48 14.90 44.29
N TYR A 57 -5.93 15.86 45.11
CA TYR A 57 -5.21 17.13 45.30
C TYR A 57 -3.83 16.89 45.93
N GLN A 58 -3.76 16.07 46.99
CA GLN A 58 -2.50 15.71 47.65
C GLN A 58 -1.57 14.96 46.69
N ALA A 59 -2.08 13.96 45.97
CA ALA A 59 -1.31 13.25 44.96
C ALA A 59 -0.80 14.17 43.84
N TYR A 60 -1.58 15.19 43.45
CA TYR A 60 -1.13 16.20 42.50
C TYR A 60 0.04 17.02 43.06
N ILE A 61 -0.05 17.48 44.31
CA ILE A 61 1.05 18.22 44.97
C ILE A 61 2.33 17.37 44.96
N ASP A 62 2.24 16.10 45.35
CA ASP A 62 3.37 15.17 45.43
C ASP A 62 3.99 14.85 44.06
N ALA A 63 3.16 14.66 43.03
CA ALA A 63 3.61 14.24 41.71
C ALA A 63 4.20 15.37 40.85
N ASN A 64 3.94 16.62 41.20
CA ASN A 64 4.26 17.79 40.37
C ASN A 64 5.39 18.63 40.99
N SER A 65 6.54 17.99 41.21
CA SER A 65 7.69 18.65 41.82
C SER A 65 8.11 19.91 41.03
N GLY A 66 8.16 21.06 41.68
CA GLY A 66 8.52 22.34 41.03
C GLY A 66 7.38 23.07 40.34
N SER A 67 6.15 22.57 40.38
CA SER A 67 4.96 23.22 39.79
C SER A 67 4.35 24.33 40.65
N PHE A 68 4.80 24.48 41.89
CA PHE A 68 4.39 25.54 42.80
C PHE A 68 5.58 26.41 43.18
N ALA A 69 5.35 27.71 43.36
CA ALA A 69 6.29 28.56 44.08
C ALA A 69 6.48 28.06 45.53
N SER A 70 7.58 28.47 46.17
CA SER A 70 7.82 28.24 47.60
C SER A 70 8.04 29.59 48.29
N PRO A 71 7.02 30.14 48.99
CA PRO A 71 5.67 29.57 49.23
C PRO A 71 4.78 29.56 47.98
N ALA A 72 3.78 28.68 47.96
CA ALA A 72 2.81 28.61 46.87
C ALA A 72 1.95 29.89 46.81
N THR A 73 1.33 30.13 45.66
CA THR A 73 0.35 31.20 45.50
C THR A 73 -1.05 30.61 45.49
N GLN A 74 -2.03 31.40 45.95
CA GLN A 74 -3.44 31.00 45.88
C GLN A 74 -3.87 30.68 44.44
N ALA A 75 -3.32 31.37 43.45
CA ALA A 75 -3.63 31.15 42.04
C ALA A 75 -3.12 29.80 41.53
N GLU A 76 -1.93 29.36 41.95
CA GLU A 76 -1.39 28.03 41.63
C GLU A 76 -2.25 26.92 42.26
N VAL A 77 -2.64 27.09 43.54
CA VAL A 77 -3.54 26.14 44.22
C VAL A 77 -4.90 26.09 43.54
N GLN A 78 -5.44 27.24 43.13
CA GLN A 78 -6.70 27.29 42.38
C GLN A 78 -6.60 26.58 41.03
N ALA A 79 -5.49 26.73 40.31
CA ALA A 79 -5.26 26.06 39.03
C ALA A 79 -5.18 24.54 39.22
N MET A 80 -4.49 24.07 40.27
CA MET A 80 -4.42 22.66 40.64
C MET A 80 -5.80 22.09 40.98
N VAL A 81 -6.60 22.78 41.81
CA VAL A 81 -7.98 22.36 42.12
C VAL A 81 -8.81 22.22 40.85
N THR A 82 -8.74 23.20 39.95
CA THR A 82 -9.46 23.16 38.66
C THR A 82 -9.01 21.98 37.80
N ALA A 83 -7.70 21.74 37.68
CA ALA A 83 -7.14 20.66 36.87
C ALA A 83 -7.46 19.27 37.41
N VAL A 84 -7.33 19.07 38.72
CA VAL A 84 -7.65 17.80 39.39
C VAL A 84 -9.13 17.50 39.26
N ASN A 85 -10.01 18.46 39.51
CA ASN A 85 -11.45 18.26 39.35
C ASN A 85 -11.85 17.89 37.93
N ALA A 86 -11.25 18.53 36.92
CA ALA A 86 -11.49 18.18 35.53
C ALA A 86 -11.04 16.74 35.23
N THR A 87 -9.89 16.32 35.79
CA THR A 87 -9.35 14.96 35.63
C THR A 87 -10.25 13.92 36.29
N VAL A 88 -10.65 14.14 37.55
CA VAL A 88 -11.56 13.24 38.28
C VAL A 88 -12.91 13.14 37.58
N ALA A 89 -13.47 14.26 37.12
CA ALA A 89 -14.73 14.26 36.37
C ALA A 89 -14.61 13.46 35.05
N ALA A 90 -13.53 13.65 34.30
CA ALA A 90 -13.30 12.91 33.06
C ALA A 90 -13.13 11.40 33.31
N ALA A 91 -12.42 11.01 34.37
CA ALA A 91 -12.28 9.61 34.77
C ALA A 91 -13.63 8.98 35.16
N ALA A 92 -14.47 9.73 35.88
CA ALA A 92 -15.82 9.28 36.22
C ALA A 92 -16.71 9.11 34.97
N THR A 93 -16.65 10.05 34.01
CA THR A 93 -17.37 9.92 32.73
C THR A 93 -16.88 8.69 31.96
N SER A 94 -15.58 8.50 31.81
CA SER A 94 -15.02 7.31 31.16
C SER A 94 -15.49 6.03 31.83
N SER A 95 -15.49 5.97 33.16
CA SER A 95 -15.92 4.78 33.91
C SER A 95 -17.41 4.50 33.72
N SER A 96 -18.25 5.54 33.65
CA SER A 96 -19.68 5.38 33.33
C SER A 96 -19.87 4.76 31.95
N VAL A 97 -19.24 5.32 30.92
CA VAL A 97 -19.34 4.80 29.54
C VAL A 97 -18.90 3.34 29.46
N LEU A 98 -17.79 2.99 30.11
CA LEU A 98 -17.31 1.61 30.16
C LEU A 98 -18.27 0.66 30.90
N ALA A 99 -18.94 1.13 31.95
CA ALA A 99 -19.98 0.36 32.63
C ALA A 99 -21.21 0.15 31.73
N ASP A 100 -21.61 1.19 30.99
CA ASP A 100 -22.75 1.14 30.07
C ASP A 100 -22.47 0.17 28.92
N ILE A 101 -21.31 0.26 28.25
CA ILE A 101 -20.87 -0.70 27.21
C ILE A 101 -20.83 -2.14 27.77
N GLY A 102 -20.27 -2.31 28.97
CA GLY A 102 -20.22 -3.62 29.62
C GLY A 102 -21.61 -4.18 29.94
N THR A 103 -22.56 -3.31 30.27
CA THR A 103 -23.96 -3.69 30.51
C THR A 103 -24.67 -4.05 29.21
N ASP A 104 -24.53 -3.23 28.17
CA ASP A 104 -25.12 -3.47 26.85
C ASP A 104 -24.67 -4.81 26.29
N ALA A 105 -23.37 -5.07 26.29
CA ALA A 105 -22.79 -6.32 25.80
C ALA A 105 -23.24 -7.56 26.58
N ASN A 106 -23.58 -7.43 27.86
CA ASN A 106 -23.92 -8.57 28.73
C ASN A 106 -25.42 -8.69 29.02
N THR A 107 -26.24 -7.85 28.38
CA THR A 107 -27.69 -7.88 28.47
C THR A 107 -28.30 -8.02 27.08
N ALA A 108 -29.62 -8.18 26.99
CA ALA A 108 -30.32 -8.17 25.70
C ALA A 108 -30.67 -6.73 25.25
N SER A 109 -29.96 -5.73 25.77
CA SER A 109 -30.14 -4.32 25.42
C SER A 109 -29.39 -4.02 24.13
N THR A 110 -29.95 -3.13 23.31
CA THR A 110 -29.27 -2.58 22.14
C THR A 110 -28.38 -1.44 22.58
N SER A 111 -27.11 -1.47 22.19
CA SER A 111 -26.16 -0.42 22.51
C SER A 111 -26.55 0.88 21.82
N ASP A 112 -26.62 1.95 22.61
CA ASP A 112 -26.87 3.32 22.15
C ASP A 112 -25.64 4.23 22.34
N THR A 113 -24.48 3.65 22.69
CA THR A 113 -23.24 4.39 22.91
C THR A 113 -22.90 5.26 21.69
N THR A 114 -22.73 6.55 21.94
CA THR A 114 -22.51 7.58 20.93
C THR A 114 -21.02 7.85 20.67
N ILE A 115 -20.72 8.58 19.58
CA ILE A 115 -19.37 9.05 19.27
C ILE A 115 -18.76 9.85 20.44
N ALA A 116 -19.56 10.70 21.09
CA ALA A 116 -19.11 11.51 22.21
C ALA A 116 -18.72 10.65 23.43
N GLU A 117 -19.47 9.58 23.69
CA GLU A 117 -19.18 8.64 24.77
C GLU A 117 -17.92 7.82 24.49
N PHE A 118 -17.76 7.29 23.27
CA PHE A 118 -16.49 6.66 22.86
C PHE A 118 -15.31 7.62 22.99
N GLY A 119 -15.49 8.90 22.63
CA GLY A 119 -14.48 9.95 22.77
C GLY A 119 -14.16 10.33 24.22
N ALA A 120 -15.03 9.98 25.18
CA ALA A 120 -14.82 10.24 26.61
C ALA A 120 -14.07 9.11 27.33
N ILE A 121 -13.84 7.96 26.68
CA ILE A 121 -13.10 6.84 27.27
C ILE A 121 -11.63 7.20 27.45
N LEU A 122 -11.09 6.91 28.64
CA LEU A 122 -9.70 7.13 29.03
C LEU A 122 -8.98 5.80 29.34
N PRO A 123 -7.74 5.61 28.87
CA PRO A 123 -7.04 6.43 27.88
C PRO A 123 -7.77 6.50 26.53
N ALA A 124 -7.57 7.60 25.79
CA ALA A 124 -8.25 7.83 24.52
C ALA A 124 -8.10 6.67 23.54
N LEU A 125 -9.19 6.29 22.88
CA LEU A 125 -9.19 5.25 21.85
C LEU A 125 -8.41 5.73 20.61
N THR A 126 -7.64 4.82 20.03
CA THR A 126 -6.89 5.04 18.80
C THR A 126 -7.61 4.39 17.63
N GLY A 127 -7.63 5.09 16.48
CA GLY A 127 -8.23 4.58 15.25
C GLY A 127 -9.76 4.51 15.26
N PHE A 128 -10.46 5.15 16.20
CA PHE A 128 -11.92 5.26 16.14
C PHE A 128 -12.35 6.01 14.87
N VAL A 129 -13.33 5.47 14.15
CA VAL A 129 -13.86 6.05 12.90
C VAL A 129 -15.35 6.30 13.07
N ASP A 130 -15.75 7.58 13.10
CA ASP A 130 -17.15 7.99 13.33
C ASP A 130 -18.15 7.33 12.36
N ALA A 131 -17.75 7.10 11.11
CA ALA A 131 -18.58 6.45 10.10
C ALA A 131 -18.92 4.99 10.43
N ASN A 132 -18.16 4.34 11.32
CA ASN A 132 -18.34 2.94 11.72
C ASN A 132 -19.16 2.80 13.02
N LEU A 133 -19.80 3.87 13.51
CA LEU A 133 -20.55 3.86 14.77
C LEU A 133 -21.57 2.72 14.85
N ALA A 134 -22.35 2.53 13.78
CA ALA A 134 -23.36 1.48 13.73
C ALA A 134 -22.74 0.08 13.80
N ASP A 135 -21.56 -0.12 13.21
CA ASP A 135 -20.83 -1.39 13.27
C ASP A 135 -20.25 -1.65 14.66
N TYR A 136 -19.78 -0.61 15.37
CA TYR A 136 -19.33 -0.75 16.76
C TYR A 136 -20.51 -1.13 17.67
N GLN A 137 -21.65 -0.47 17.55
CA GLN A 137 -22.86 -0.80 18.32
C GLN A 137 -23.35 -2.21 18.02
N ALA A 138 -23.42 -2.59 16.73
CA ALA A 138 -23.78 -3.95 16.33
C ALA A 138 -22.79 -5.00 16.87
N TYR A 139 -21.51 -4.67 16.97
CA TYR A 139 -20.53 -5.56 17.59
C TYR A 139 -20.82 -5.75 19.08
N ILE A 140 -21.09 -4.68 19.82
CA ILE A 140 -21.45 -4.76 21.26
C ILE A 140 -22.66 -5.68 21.45
N ASP A 141 -23.71 -5.49 20.64
CA ASP A 141 -24.94 -6.28 20.70
C ASP A 141 -24.74 -7.76 20.34
N ALA A 142 -23.93 -8.04 19.32
CA ALA A 142 -23.79 -9.39 18.77
C ALA A 142 -22.83 -10.28 19.58
N ASN A 143 -21.92 -9.68 20.35
CA ASN A 143 -20.78 -10.40 20.94
C ASN A 143 -20.91 -10.53 22.47
N SER A 144 -22.06 -11.05 22.92
CA SER A 144 -22.31 -11.28 24.35
C SER A 144 -21.16 -12.02 25.06
N GLY A 145 -20.75 -11.50 26.22
CA GLY A 145 -19.62 -12.03 27.00
C GLY A 145 -18.22 -11.65 26.48
N SER A 146 -18.09 -10.83 25.42
CA SER A 146 -16.79 -10.33 24.94
C SER A 146 -16.26 -9.14 25.75
N PHE A 147 -17.08 -8.59 26.63
CA PHE A 147 -16.72 -7.53 27.56
C PHE A 147 -16.98 -7.99 28.99
N ALA A 148 -16.14 -7.56 29.93
CA ALA A 148 -16.50 -7.62 31.34
C ALA A 148 -17.79 -6.81 31.62
N SER A 149 -18.48 -7.10 32.72
CA SER A 149 -19.70 -6.37 33.13
C SER A 149 -19.44 -4.87 33.33
N HIS A 150 -18.19 -4.52 33.64
CA HIS A 150 -17.65 -3.18 33.50
C HIS A 150 -16.53 -3.30 32.47
N ALA A 151 -16.76 -2.83 31.24
CA ALA A 151 -15.79 -2.98 30.17
C ALA A 151 -14.47 -2.29 30.55
N THR A 152 -13.39 -2.74 29.96
CA THR A 152 -12.09 -2.08 30.05
C THR A 152 -11.83 -1.31 28.77
N GLN A 153 -11.05 -0.23 28.88
CA GLN A 153 -10.60 0.52 27.70
C GLN A 153 -9.91 -0.39 26.67
N ALA A 154 -9.16 -1.40 27.13
CA ALA A 154 -8.46 -2.34 26.26
C ALA A 154 -9.43 -3.25 25.47
N GLU A 155 -10.51 -3.70 26.08
CA GLU A 155 -11.56 -4.47 25.39
C GLU A 155 -12.24 -3.61 24.31
N VAL A 156 -12.59 -2.36 24.63
CA VAL A 156 -13.17 -1.42 23.64
C VAL A 156 -12.18 -1.11 22.51
N GLN A 157 -10.90 -0.95 22.82
CA GLN A 157 -9.85 -0.74 21.80
C GLN A 157 -9.70 -1.97 20.89
N ALA A 158 -9.82 -3.19 21.43
CA ALA A 158 -9.79 -4.42 20.64
C ALA A 158 -11.00 -4.51 19.71
N MET A 159 -12.19 -4.17 20.20
CA MET A 159 -13.39 -4.05 19.37
C MET A 159 -13.19 -3.04 18.23
N VAL A 160 -12.76 -1.81 18.53
CA VAL A 160 -12.54 -0.77 17.51
C VAL A 160 -11.60 -1.28 16.42
N THR A 161 -10.51 -1.94 16.81
CA THR A 161 -9.55 -2.54 15.88
C THR A 161 -10.19 -3.61 15.01
N ALA A 162 -10.94 -4.54 15.62
CA ALA A 162 -11.58 -5.66 14.92
C ALA A 162 -12.67 -5.20 13.94
N VAL A 163 -13.53 -4.28 14.37
CA VAL A 163 -14.60 -3.72 13.55
C VAL A 163 -14.01 -2.96 12.37
N ASN A 164 -13.01 -2.09 12.60
CA ASN A 164 -12.36 -1.37 11.50
C ASN A 164 -11.71 -2.29 10.47
N ALA A 165 -11.03 -3.34 10.93
CA ALA A 165 -10.45 -4.34 10.03
C ALA A 165 -11.54 -5.04 9.20
N THR A 166 -12.68 -5.35 9.82
CA THR A 166 -13.81 -6.00 9.15
C THR A 166 -14.46 -5.10 8.11
N VAL A 167 -14.74 -3.83 8.46
CA VAL A 167 -15.32 -2.83 7.54
C VAL A 167 -14.37 -2.57 6.38
N ALA A 168 -13.07 -2.41 6.64
CA ALA A 168 -12.07 -2.22 5.59
C ALA A 168 -11.96 -3.45 4.65
N ALA A 169 -11.99 -4.67 5.20
CA ALA A 169 -11.99 -5.89 4.40
C ALA A 169 -13.24 -6.03 3.53
N ALA A 170 -14.42 -5.69 4.08
CA ALA A 170 -15.68 -5.68 3.33
C ALA A 170 -15.65 -4.67 2.18
N ALA A 171 -15.14 -3.46 2.43
CA ALA A 171 -14.98 -2.44 1.39
C ALA A 171 -14.00 -2.86 0.29
N ALA A 172 -12.87 -3.47 0.65
CA ALA A 172 -11.90 -4.00 -0.32
C ALA A 172 -12.48 -5.14 -1.16
N ALA A 173 -13.23 -6.06 -0.54
CA ALA A 173 -13.94 -7.12 -1.26
C ALA A 173 -15.00 -6.57 -2.21
N ALA A 174 -15.75 -5.54 -1.80
CA ALA A 174 -16.73 -4.88 -2.66
C ALA A 174 -16.07 -4.21 -3.87
N ALA A 175 -14.93 -3.52 -3.68
CA ALA A 175 -14.16 -2.93 -4.77
C ALA A 175 -13.66 -4.00 -5.76
N SER A 176 -13.07 -5.09 -5.26
CA SER A 176 -12.66 -6.23 -6.08
C SER A 176 -13.83 -6.81 -6.89
N ASN A 177 -14.97 -7.05 -6.24
CA ASN A 177 -16.15 -7.61 -6.89
C ASN A 177 -16.71 -6.67 -7.98
N SER A 178 -16.62 -5.35 -7.77
CA SER A 178 -17.02 -4.37 -8.77
C SER A 178 -16.15 -4.48 -10.03
N VAL A 179 -14.82 -4.54 -9.87
CA VAL A 179 -13.90 -4.69 -11.01
C VAL A 179 -14.10 -6.01 -11.73
N LEU A 180 -14.29 -7.12 -10.99
CA LEU A 180 -14.57 -8.42 -11.57
C LEU A 180 -15.91 -8.45 -12.33
N ALA A 181 -16.93 -7.76 -11.84
CA ALA A 181 -18.21 -7.62 -12.54
C ALA A 181 -18.06 -6.80 -13.83
N ASP A 182 -17.24 -5.75 -13.80
CA ASP A 182 -16.94 -4.91 -14.95
C ASP A 182 -16.21 -5.70 -16.05
N ILE A 183 -15.08 -6.34 -15.72
CA ILE A 183 -14.33 -7.23 -16.63
C ILE A 183 -15.23 -8.32 -17.21
N GLY A 184 -16.06 -8.95 -16.37
CA GLY A 184 -17.01 -9.96 -16.80
C GLY A 184 -18.06 -9.41 -17.76
N THR A 185 -18.48 -8.16 -17.59
CA THR A 185 -19.43 -7.48 -18.48
C THR A 185 -18.77 -7.13 -19.81
N ASP A 186 -17.57 -6.53 -19.79
CA ASP A 186 -16.81 -6.19 -20.98
C ASP A 186 -16.57 -7.41 -21.86
N ALA A 187 -16.06 -8.49 -21.27
CA ALA A 187 -15.78 -9.74 -21.97
C ALA A 187 -17.03 -10.45 -22.53
N ASN A 188 -18.24 -10.09 -22.08
CA ASN A 188 -19.49 -10.72 -22.51
C ASN A 188 -20.41 -9.78 -23.29
N THR A 189 -19.95 -8.56 -23.57
CA THR A 189 -20.68 -7.57 -24.36
C THR A 189 -19.80 -7.07 -25.50
N ALA A 190 -20.34 -6.16 -26.33
CA ALA A 190 -19.56 -5.50 -27.37
C ALA A 190 -18.86 -4.21 -26.86
N SER A 191 -18.76 -4.06 -25.54
CA SER A 191 -18.07 -2.95 -24.89
C SER A 191 -16.55 -3.13 -25.00
N THR A 192 -15.83 -2.02 -25.12
CA THR A 192 -14.37 -2.00 -25.02
C THR A 192 -13.98 -1.88 -23.56
N SER A 193 -13.10 -2.74 -23.09
CA SER A 193 -12.64 -2.72 -21.71
C SER A 193 -11.82 -1.46 -21.42
N ASP A 194 -12.23 -0.74 -20.38
CA ASP A 194 -11.56 0.45 -19.87
C ASP A 194 -10.92 0.24 -18.49
N THR A 195 -10.91 -1.01 -18.00
CA THR A 195 -10.30 -1.38 -16.72
C THR A 195 -8.85 -0.90 -16.63
N THR A 196 -8.57 -0.11 -15.60
CA THR A 196 -7.29 0.58 -15.37
C THR A 196 -6.33 -0.24 -14.50
N ILE A 197 -5.05 0.17 -14.46
CA ILE A 197 -4.04 -0.41 -13.54
C ILE A 197 -4.52 -0.36 -12.08
N ALA A 198 -5.14 0.74 -11.66
CA ALA A 198 -5.64 0.88 -10.31
C ALA A 198 -6.75 -0.14 -10.00
N GLU A 199 -7.63 -0.41 -10.96
CA GLU A 199 -8.72 -1.38 -10.82
C GLU A 199 -8.19 -2.82 -10.78
N PHE A 200 -7.23 -3.18 -11.63
CA PHE A 200 -6.54 -4.47 -11.49
C PHE A 200 -5.85 -4.63 -10.14
N GLY A 201 -5.29 -3.54 -9.60
CA GLY A 201 -4.61 -3.51 -8.31
C GLY A 201 -5.52 -3.77 -7.09
N VAL A 202 -6.84 -3.61 -7.22
CA VAL A 202 -7.79 -3.87 -6.11
C VAL A 202 -8.44 -5.25 -6.16
N ILE A 203 -8.17 -6.06 -7.20
CA ILE A 203 -8.71 -7.43 -7.29
C ILE A 203 -8.13 -8.30 -6.16
N LEU A 204 -9.01 -9.02 -5.47
CA LEU A 204 -8.68 -9.92 -4.37
C LEU A 204 -9.06 -11.38 -4.69
N PRO A 205 -8.18 -12.36 -4.39
CA PRO A 205 -6.79 -12.18 -3.98
C PRO A 205 -5.94 -11.44 -5.02
N ALA A 206 -4.90 -10.74 -4.56
CA ALA A 206 -4.03 -9.92 -5.41
C ALA A 206 -3.47 -10.72 -6.59
N LEU A 207 -3.49 -10.11 -7.78
CA LEU A 207 -2.94 -10.71 -8.99
C LEU A 207 -1.42 -10.80 -8.90
N THR A 208 -0.89 -11.96 -9.26
CA THR A 208 0.55 -12.21 -9.34
C THR A 208 1.05 -12.00 -10.77
N GLY A 209 2.21 -11.36 -10.90
CA GLY A 209 2.83 -11.11 -12.20
C GLY A 209 2.14 -10.07 -13.07
N PHE A 210 1.22 -9.25 -12.54
CA PHE A 210 0.66 -8.12 -13.29
C PHE A 210 1.78 -7.15 -13.71
N VAL A 211 1.79 -6.73 -14.98
CA VAL A 211 2.79 -5.82 -15.54
C VAL A 211 2.06 -4.61 -16.13
N ASP A 212 2.22 -3.44 -15.50
CA ASP A 212 1.55 -2.19 -15.90
C ASP A 212 1.73 -1.84 -17.39
N ALA A 213 2.91 -2.14 -17.95
CA ALA A 213 3.22 -1.87 -19.36
C ALA A 213 2.35 -2.70 -20.34
N ASN A 214 1.76 -3.80 -19.89
CA ASN A 214 0.94 -4.70 -20.69
C ASN A 214 -0.57 -4.38 -20.59
N LEU A 215 -0.95 -3.24 -19.99
CA LEU A 215 -2.36 -2.87 -19.77
C LEU A 215 -3.20 -2.95 -21.06
N THR A 216 -2.70 -2.37 -22.16
CA THR A 216 -3.42 -2.39 -23.44
C THR A 216 -3.58 -3.80 -23.99
N ASP A 217 -2.62 -4.69 -23.76
CA ASP A 217 -2.72 -6.10 -24.16
C ASP A 217 -3.75 -6.85 -23.30
N TYR A 218 -3.83 -6.57 -22.00
CA TYR A 218 -4.87 -7.13 -21.12
C TYR A 218 -6.28 -6.70 -21.56
N GLN A 219 -6.48 -5.41 -21.83
CA GLN A 219 -7.76 -4.87 -22.32
C GLN A 219 -8.13 -5.48 -23.69
N THR A 220 -7.16 -5.54 -24.61
CA THR A 220 -7.35 -6.20 -25.92
C THR A 220 -7.73 -7.66 -25.77
N TYR A 221 -7.14 -8.37 -24.80
CA TYR A 221 -7.51 -9.75 -24.50
C TYR A 221 -8.95 -9.87 -24.01
N ILE A 222 -9.39 -8.98 -23.11
CA ILE A 222 -10.77 -8.95 -22.60
C ILE A 222 -11.76 -8.75 -23.76
N ASP A 223 -11.49 -7.77 -24.64
CA ASP A 223 -12.34 -7.44 -25.79
C ASP A 223 -12.40 -8.58 -26.84
N ALA A 224 -11.26 -9.22 -27.11
CA ALA A 224 -11.14 -10.20 -28.19
C ALA A 224 -11.70 -11.58 -27.84
N ASN A 225 -11.83 -11.89 -26.55
CA ASN A 225 -12.14 -13.25 -26.07
C ASN A 225 -13.57 -13.33 -25.53
N SER A 226 -14.54 -12.93 -26.35
CA SER A 226 -15.96 -12.91 -25.97
C SER A 226 -16.43 -14.25 -25.38
N GLY A 227 -17.01 -14.26 -24.18
CA GLY A 227 -17.47 -15.48 -23.50
C GLY A 227 -16.39 -16.28 -22.76
N SER A 228 -15.16 -15.76 -22.67
CA SER A 228 -14.06 -16.45 -21.96
C SER A 228 -14.01 -16.16 -20.45
N PHE A 229 -14.85 -15.25 -19.97
CA PHE A 229 -15.01 -14.95 -18.55
C PHE A 229 -16.44 -15.24 -18.13
N ALA A 230 -16.62 -15.69 -16.89
CA ALA A 230 -17.91 -15.62 -16.24
C ALA A 230 -18.40 -14.14 -16.14
N SER A 231 -19.70 -13.95 -15.90
CA SER A 231 -20.30 -12.64 -15.65
C SER A 231 -21.06 -12.68 -14.32
N PRO A 232 -20.46 -12.22 -13.20
CA PRO A 232 -19.16 -11.55 -13.09
C PRO A 232 -17.96 -12.47 -13.30
N ALA A 233 -16.81 -11.92 -13.69
CA ALA A 233 -15.57 -12.67 -13.84
C ALA A 233 -15.09 -13.19 -12.47
N THR A 234 -14.24 -14.22 -12.48
CA THR A 234 -13.57 -14.71 -11.28
C THR A 234 -12.12 -14.24 -11.25
N GLN A 235 -11.57 -14.07 -10.05
CA GLN A 235 -10.15 -13.71 -9.89
C GLN A 235 -9.22 -14.71 -10.60
N ALA A 236 -9.57 -16.00 -10.59
CA ALA A 236 -8.77 -17.04 -11.25
C ALA A 236 -8.76 -16.90 -12.77
N GLU A 237 -9.88 -16.51 -13.39
CA GLU A 237 -9.94 -16.23 -14.82
C GLU A 237 -9.08 -15.01 -15.19
N VAL A 238 -9.15 -13.94 -14.38
CA VAL A 238 -8.31 -12.75 -14.58
C VAL A 238 -6.82 -13.08 -14.40
N GLN A 239 -6.47 -13.90 -13.40
CA GLN A 239 -5.10 -14.38 -13.20
C GLN A 239 -4.59 -15.23 -14.38
N ALA A 240 -5.46 -16.06 -14.97
CA ALA A 240 -5.13 -16.86 -16.15
C ALA A 240 -4.89 -15.96 -17.37
N MET A 241 -5.73 -14.93 -17.56
CA MET A 241 -5.54 -13.91 -18.59
C MET A 241 -4.19 -13.19 -18.41
N VAL A 242 -3.88 -12.68 -17.22
CA VAL A 242 -2.61 -11.99 -16.94
C VAL A 242 -1.42 -12.89 -17.30
N THR A 243 -1.48 -14.17 -16.92
CA THR A 243 -0.43 -15.15 -17.22
C THR A 243 -0.27 -15.37 -18.73
N ALA A 244 -1.39 -15.56 -19.44
CA ALA A 244 -1.39 -15.82 -20.88
C ALA A 244 -0.90 -14.62 -21.69
N VAL A 245 -1.38 -13.42 -21.36
CA VAL A 245 -0.97 -12.18 -22.02
C VAL A 245 0.52 -11.92 -21.80
N ASN A 246 1.01 -12.05 -20.56
CA ASN A 246 2.43 -11.85 -20.27
C ASN A 246 3.33 -12.83 -21.01
N ALA A 247 2.93 -14.10 -21.08
CA ALA A 247 3.66 -15.10 -21.85
C ALA A 247 3.70 -14.73 -23.34
N THR A 248 2.58 -14.22 -23.87
CA THR A 248 2.47 -13.78 -25.27
C THR A 248 3.35 -12.57 -25.56
N VAL A 249 3.29 -11.53 -24.72
CA VAL A 249 4.12 -10.32 -24.85
C VAL A 249 5.61 -10.66 -24.75
N ALA A 250 6.00 -11.51 -23.79
CA ALA A 250 7.39 -11.95 -23.64
C ALA A 250 7.88 -12.75 -24.86
N ALA A 251 7.06 -13.66 -25.38
CA ALA A 251 7.39 -14.43 -26.57
C ALA A 251 7.50 -13.53 -27.82
N ALA A 252 6.65 -12.53 -27.96
CA ALA A 252 6.71 -11.55 -29.05
C ALA A 252 7.97 -10.68 -29.00
N ALA A 253 8.36 -10.24 -27.80
CA ALA A 253 9.61 -9.50 -27.58
C ALA A 253 10.84 -10.36 -27.92
N ALA A 254 10.87 -11.60 -27.47
CA ALA A 254 11.95 -12.54 -27.77
C ALA A 254 12.04 -12.83 -29.28
N SER A 255 10.89 -13.05 -29.94
CA SER A 255 10.83 -13.24 -31.41
C SER A 255 11.35 -12.02 -32.16
N SER A 256 11.00 -10.80 -31.70
CA SER A 256 11.45 -9.55 -32.32
C SER A 256 12.97 -9.40 -32.23
N SER A 257 13.56 -9.75 -31.10
CA SER A 257 15.01 -9.74 -30.92
C SER A 257 15.73 -10.70 -31.86
N VAL A 258 15.23 -11.92 -32.05
CA VAL A 258 15.83 -12.89 -32.99
C VAL A 258 15.69 -12.41 -34.43
N LEU A 259 14.55 -11.82 -34.80
CA LEU A 259 14.35 -11.26 -36.15
C LEU A 259 15.29 -10.07 -36.42
N GLU A 260 15.56 -9.24 -35.42
CA GLU A 260 16.52 -8.13 -35.53
C GLU A 260 17.95 -8.64 -35.72
N ASP A 261 18.34 -9.69 -34.99
CA ASP A 261 19.65 -10.35 -35.12
C ASP A 261 19.86 -10.92 -36.53
N ILE A 262 18.89 -11.72 -37.02
CA ILE A 262 18.89 -12.24 -38.39
C ILE A 262 18.99 -11.11 -39.42
N GLY A 263 18.27 -10.01 -39.21
CA GLY A 263 18.33 -8.82 -40.07
C GLY A 263 19.70 -8.17 -40.09
N THR A 264 20.37 -8.12 -38.93
CA THR A 264 21.71 -7.55 -38.75
C THR A 264 22.78 -8.41 -39.42
N ASP A 265 22.72 -9.73 -39.24
CA ASP A 265 23.62 -10.69 -39.88
C ASP A 265 23.54 -10.62 -41.41
N ALA A 266 22.30 -10.58 -41.94
CA ALA A 266 22.06 -10.48 -43.37
C ALA A 266 22.67 -9.19 -43.98
N ASN A 267 22.72 -8.10 -43.21
CA ASN A 267 23.21 -6.80 -43.68
C ASN A 267 24.74 -6.62 -43.49
N THR A 268 25.35 -7.25 -42.50
CA THR A 268 26.76 -7.01 -42.13
C THR A 268 27.78 -7.96 -42.78
N ALA A 269 27.35 -8.96 -43.56
CA ALA A 269 28.23 -10.02 -44.09
C ALA A 269 29.01 -10.76 -42.98
N SER A 270 28.47 -10.76 -41.76
CA SER A 270 28.91 -11.63 -40.68
C SER A 270 28.46 -13.07 -40.95
N THR A 271 29.20 -14.05 -40.41
CA THR A 271 28.69 -15.41 -40.30
C THR A 271 27.63 -15.42 -39.21
N SER A 272 26.40 -15.82 -39.54
CA SER A 272 25.32 -15.84 -38.56
C SER A 272 25.64 -16.77 -37.40
N ASP A 273 25.50 -16.27 -36.18
CA ASP A 273 25.65 -17.02 -34.93
C ASP A 273 24.31 -17.40 -34.30
N THR A 274 23.18 -17.00 -34.91
CA THR A 274 21.84 -17.43 -34.51
C THR A 274 21.73 -18.96 -34.48
N THR A 275 21.48 -19.51 -33.31
CA THR A 275 21.39 -20.94 -33.05
C THR A 275 20.03 -21.52 -33.42
N ILE A 276 19.96 -22.85 -33.62
CA ILE A 276 18.69 -23.57 -33.83
C ILE A 276 17.71 -23.34 -32.67
N ALA A 277 18.23 -23.17 -31.45
CA ALA A 277 17.43 -22.88 -30.26
C ALA A 277 16.79 -21.48 -30.35
N GLU A 278 17.53 -20.47 -30.81
CA GLU A 278 17.02 -19.11 -31.02
C GLU A 278 15.99 -19.06 -32.16
N PHE A 279 16.18 -19.85 -33.22
CA PHE A 279 15.18 -19.98 -34.27
C PHE A 279 13.85 -20.60 -33.76
N GLY A 280 13.93 -21.51 -32.79
CA GLY A 280 12.77 -22.10 -32.12
C GLY A 280 11.94 -21.12 -31.28
N VAL A 281 12.49 -19.95 -30.92
CA VAL A 281 11.80 -18.90 -30.14
C VAL A 281 10.75 -18.15 -30.96
N ILE A 282 10.92 -18.08 -32.29
CA ILE A 282 9.97 -17.42 -33.21
C ILE A 282 8.66 -18.23 -33.37
N LEU A 283 8.62 -19.47 -32.85
CA LEU A 283 7.69 -20.52 -33.27
C LEU A 283 6.49 -20.92 -32.38
N PRO A 284 6.00 -20.19 -31.36
CA PRO A 284 4.79 -20.64 -30.66
C PRO A 284 3.54 -20.75 -31.57
N ALA A 285 3.47 -19.97 -32.67
CA ALA A 285 2.34 -20.00 -33.61
C ALA A 285 2.56 -20.86 -34.87
N LEU A 286 3.77 -21.37 -35.12
CA LEU A 286 4.12 -22.08 -36.37
C LEU A 286 4.24 -23.61 -36.20
N MET A 287 3.96 -24.14 -35.01
CA MET A 287 4.31 -25.51 -34.62
C MET A 287 3.43 -26.62 -35.24
N SER A 288 2.45 -26.27 -36.08
CA SER A 288 1.77 -27.24 -36.97
C SER A 288 2.34 -27.28 -38.40
N PHE A 289 3.19 -26.31 -38.77
CA PHE A 289 3.72 -26.16 -40.13
C PHE A 289 5.18 -26.62 -40.28
N VAL A 290 5.97 -26.58 -39.20
CA VAL A 290 7.44 -26.72 -39.28
C VAL A 290 7.97 -28.16 -39.21
N ASP A 291 7.29 -29.09 -38.52
CA ASP A 291 7.78 -30.47 -38.43
C ASP A 291 7.82 -31.19 -39.80
N ALA A 292 7.05 -30.73 -40.79
CA ALA A 292 7.05 -31.29 -42.14
C ALA A 292 8.03 -30.63 -43.12
N ASN A 293 8.46 -29.38 -42.87
CA ASN A 293 9.17 -28.56 -43.87
C ASN A 293 10.55 -28.02 -43.40
N LEU A 294 10.96 -28.28 -42.16
CA LEU A 294 12.24 -27.80 -41.63
C LEU A 294 13.45 -28.31 -42.42
N THR A 295 13.43 -29.57 -42.84
CA THR A 295 14.48 -30.17 -43.68
C THR A 295 14.56 -29.51 -45.05
N ASP A 296 13.42 -29.11 -45.62
CA ASP A 296 13.35 -28.48 -46.94
C ASP A 296 13.84 -27.02 -46.91
N TYR A 297 13.56 -26.29 -45.83
CA TYR A 297 14.06 -24.92 -45.64
C TYR A 297 15.57 -24.88 -45.44
N GLN A 298 16.13 -25.78 -44.62
CA GLN A 298 17.56 -25.90 -44.41
C GLN A 298 18.27 -26.28 -45.72
N THR A 299 17.71 -27.24 -46.45
CA THR A 299 18.21 -27.64 -47.78
C THR A 299 18.15 -26.49 -48.79
N TYR A 300 17.11 -25.64 -48.74
CA TYR A 300 16.98 -24.50 -49.63
C TYR A 300 17.98 -23.37 -49.34
N ILE A 301 18.23 -23.08 -48.06
CA ILE A 301 19.24 -22.08 -47.64
C ILE A 301 20.65 -22.57 -47.99
N ASP A 302 20.97 -23.82 -47.66
CA ASP A 302 22.27 -24.43 -47.96
C ASP A 302 22.51 -24.52 -49.47
N ALA A 303 21.49 -24.89 -50.25
CA ALA A 303 21.57 -24.97 -51.72
C ALA A 303 21.73 -23.60 -52.40
N ASN A 304 21.25 -22.51 -51.78
CA ASN A 304 21.31 -21.17 -52.36
C ASN A 304 22.38 -20.26 -51.76
N SER A 305 23.09 -20.69 -50.72
CA SER A 305 24.24 -19.99 -50.11
C SER A 305 25.30 -19.58 -51.16
N GLY A 306 25.56 -20.41 -52.17
CA GLY A 306 26.46 -20.12 -53.28
C GLY A 306 25.87 -19.23 -54.40
N SER A 307 24.54 -19.12 -54.49
CA SER A 307 23.84 -18.36 -55.53
C SER A 307 23.87 -16.85 -55.26
N PHE A 308 23.81 -16.45 -53.99
CA PHE A 308 23.96 -15.05 -53.57
C PHE A 308 25.40 -14.53 -53.68
N ALA A 309 26.39 -15.40 -53.46
CA ALA A 309 27.80 -15.09 -53.72
C ALA A 309 28.11 -14.94 -55.22
N SER A 310 27.43 -15.71 -56.08
CA SER A 310 27.64 -15.67 -57.54
C SER A 310 26.92 -14.51 -58.24
N LEU A 311 25.90 -13.88 -57.63
CA LEU A 311 25.39 -12.58 -58.07
C LEU A 311 26.43 -11.45 -57.86
N ARG A 312 27.18 -11.47 -56.75
CA ARG A 312 28.27 -10.52 -56.46
C ARG A 312 29.50 -10.72 -57.37
N LEU A 313 29.83 -11.97 -57.74
CA LEU A 313 30.92 -12.24 -58.70
C LEU A 313 30.56 -11.79 -60.13
N ARG A 314 29.29 -11.85 -60.53
CA ARG A 314 28.83 -11.31 -61.82
C ARG A 314 28.77 -9.78 -61.88
N GLN A 315 28.54 -9.10 -60.74
CA GLN A 315 28.66 -7.63 -60.67
C GLN A 315 30.11 -7.14 -60.61
N ARG A 316 31.06 -7.94 -60.09
CA ARG A 316 32.49 -7.60 -60.14
C ARG A 316 33.13 -7.88 -61.50
N SER A 317 32.65 -8.86 -62.25
CA SER A 317 33.19 -9.19 -63.59
C SER A 317 32.75 -8.24 -64.71
N SER A 318 31.83 -7.30 -64.47
CA SER A 318 31.47 -6.24 -65.42
C SER A 318 32.42 -5.04 -65.42
N ASN A 319 33.34 -4.93 -64.44
CA ASN A 319 34.39 -3.90 -64.42
C ASN A 319 35.72 -4.51 -64.87
N GLY A 320 35.96 -4.50 -66.19
CA GLY A 320 37.05 -5.22 -66.86
C GLY A 320 38.47 -4.75 -66.55
N TYR A 321 39.06 -5.25 -65.46
CA TYR A 321 40.49 -5.15 -65.18
C TYR A 321 41.07 -6.47 -64.64
N CYS A 322 42.28 -6.81 -65.08
CA CYS A 322 43.05 -7.97 -64.61
C CYS A 322 44.03 -7.53 -63.49
N GLY A 323 44.00 -8.22 -62.35
CA GLY A 323 44.60 -7.78 -61.08
C GLY A 323 46.13 -7.88 -60.94
N GLU A 324 46.88 -8.33 -61.95
CA GLU A 324 48.34 -8.45 -61.85
C GLU A 324 49.12 -7.37 -62.63
N CYS A 325 48.53 -6.69 -63.62
CA CYS A 325 49.24 -5.68 -64.43
C CYS A 325 48.48 -4.36 -64.63
N ASN A 326 47.31 -4.18 -64.02
CA ASN A 326 46.50 -2.96 -64.01
C ASN A 326 46.44 -2.19 -65.36
N SER A 327 46.22 -2.91 -66.47
CA SER A 327 45.98 -2.33 -67.79
C SER A 327 44.82 -3.02 -68.50
N CYS A 328 44.07 -2.26 -69.31
CA CYS A 328 42.81 -2.69 -69.93
C CYS A 328 43.03 -3.83 -70.95
N CYS A 329 42.53 -5.03 -70.65
CA CYS A 329 42.26 -6.03 -71.68
C CYS A 329 40.92 -5.69 -72.36
N CYS A 330 40.99 -4.87 -73.40
CA CYS A 330 39.92 -4.74 -74.38
C CYS A 330 39.73 -6.08 -75.13
N CYS A 331 38.48 -6.54 -75.18
CA CYS A 331 37.90 -7.49 -76.14
C CYS A 331 38.45 -8.92 -76.20
N CYS A 332 37.59 -9.90 -75.86
CA CYS A 332 37.45 -11.17 -76.59
C CYS A 332 36.05 -11.75 -76.28
N LEU A 333 35.05 -11.56 -77.14
CA LEU A 333 34.66 -12.45 -78.25
C LEU A 333 34.51 -13.94 -77.85
N LYS A 334 33.24 -14.38 -77.87
CA LYS A 334 32.78 -15.77 -77.83
C LYS A 334 33.63 -16.66 -78.76
N GLN A 335 34.31 -17.67 -78.22
CA GLN A 335 34.46 -18.96 -78.89
C GLN A 335 34.49 -20.13 -77.90
N ARG A 336 33.63 -21.11 -78.17
CA ARG A 336 33.60 -22.44 -77.53
C ARG A 336 34.83 -23.23 -77.98
N SER A 337 35.70 -23.63 -77.05
CA SER A 337 36.45 -24.89 -77.16
C SER A 337 37.13 -25.27 -75.84
N SER A 338 37.21 -26.57 -75.64
CA SER A 338 37.56 -27.30 -74.43
C SER A 338 39.02 -27.07 -73.98
N ARG A 339 39.20 -26.84 -72.67
CA ARG A 339 40.46 -26.59 -71.91
C ARG A 339 40.92 -25.12 -71.90
N HIS A 340 40.86 -24.50 -70.73
CA HIS A 340 41.49 -23.20 -70.46
C HIS A 340 42.47 -23.33 -69.29
N ARG A 341 43.76 -23.37 -69.61
CA ARG A 341 44.77 -22.71 -68.78
C ARG A 341 44.97 -21.32 -69.39
N HIS A 342 44.91 -20.27 -68.59
CA HIS A 342 45.24 -18.92 -69.03
C HIS A 342 46.77 -18.77 -69.07
N ARG A 343 47.32 -18.30 -70.19
CA ARG A 343 48.69 -17.78 -70.27
C ARG A 343 48.63 -16.31 -70.67
N CYS A 344 49.42 -15.50 -70.00
CA CYS A 344 49.61 -14.10 -70.33
C CYS A 344 50.61 -14.01 -71.50
N GLN A 345 50.37 -13.15 -72.49
CA GLN A 345 51.32 -12.98 -73.61
C GLN A 345 52.49 -12.04 -73.27
N HIS A 346 52.55 -11.53 -72.02
CA HIS A 346 53.70 -10.78 -71.51
C HIS A 346 54.50 -11.50 -70.41
N CYS A 347 54.05 -12.67 -69.93
CA CYS A 347 54.75 -13.54 -68.97
C CYS A 347 54.40 -15.02 -69.21
#